data_AF-A0A966YE88-F1
#
_entry.id   AF-A0A966YE88-F1
#
_cell.length_a   1.000
_cell.length_b   1.000
_cell.length_c   1.000
_cell.angle_alpha   90.00
_cell.angle_beta   90.00
_cell.angle_gamma   90.00
#
_symmetry.space_group_name_H-M   'P 1'
#
loop_
_entity.id
_entity.type
_entity.pdbx_description
1 polymer ?
#
loop_
_entity_poly.entity_id
_entity_poly.type
_entity_poly.pdbx_seq_one_letter_code
_entity_poly.pdbx_strand_id
1 'polypeptide(L)'
;RAFFFFGEDVDIKACHGYLLHEFLSARRRPGRFGGDYHGRTRLLKTIIERVRQECPGLIIGVRLSLFDTVPWHKVDDHGEPWPYADMLPYDCGFGVDANDPLKVDLTEPLKLLAELRDLGVTTVNLSAGSPYTVPHLQRPAAFPPSDGYPPPEDPLIGVWRMLDAARQAKQAVPELVYVGTGFTYLQEYLPHVAQAVVRDGWVDMVGLGRMVLSYPALPADVLAGRPTSRTLVCRTFSDCTTAPRHGLRSGCYPLDAFYKKLEPEAAELKAIKAR
;
A
#
# COMPACT_ATOMS: atom_id res chain seq x y z
N ARG A 1 13.78 -11.63 15.33
CA ARG A 1 12.65 -11.85 16.27
C ARG A 1 11.38 -11.66 15.44
N ALA A 2 10.54 -12.68 15.29
CA ALA A 2 9.25 -12.51 14.62
C ALA A 2 8.29 -11.83 15.61
N PHE A 3 7.86 -10.61 15.30
CA PHE A 3 6.84 -9.91 16.08
C PHE A 3 5.48 -10.47 15.67
N PHE A 4 4.80 -11.14 16.60
CA PHE A 4 3.40 -11.55 16.44
C PHE A 4 2.54 -10.53 17.20
N PHE A 5 1.68 -9.82 16.47
CA PHE A 5 0.69 -8.92 17.05
C PHE A 5 -0.57 -9.73 17.41
N PHE A 6 -0.85 -9.85 18.69
CA PHE A 6 -2.10 -10.42 19.22
C PHE A 6 -2.86 -9.31 19.93
N GLY A 7 -3.91 -8.75 19.32
CA GLY A 7 -4.99 -8.02 19.99
C GLY A 7 -4.64 -6.76 20.81
N GLU A 8 -3.39 -6.33 20.84
CA GLU A 8 -2.86 -5.22 21.66
C GLU A 8 -2.32 -4.07 20.80
N ASP A 9 -2.72 -4.00 19.54
CA ASP A 9 -2.32 -2.95 18.61
C ASP A 9 -3.48 -2.37 17.80
N VAL A 10 -3.28 -1.14 17.32
CA VAL A 10 -4.16 -0.47 16.36
C VAL A 10 -3.34 0.10 15.22
N ASP A 11 -3.78 -0.14 13.98
CA ASP A 11 -3.18 0.43 12.77
C ASP A 11 -4.03 1.60 12.27
N ILE A 12 -3.56 2.83 12.49
CA ILE A 12 -4.26 4.04 12.05
C ILE A 12 -4.03 4.24 10.55
N LYS A 13 -5.11 4.21 9.77
CA LYS A 13 -5.03 4.23 8.31
C LYS A 13 -4.96 5.65 7.74
N ALA A 14 -3.78 6.05 7.30
CA ALA A 14 -3.47 7.32 6.62
C ALA A 14 -2.90 7.09 5.20
N CYS A 15 -3.55 6.23 4.42
CA CYS A 15 -3.12 5.86 3.08
C CYS A 15 -4.30 5.80 2.09
N HIS A 16 -4.00 5.64 0.80
CA HIS A 16 -4.94 5.21 -0.26
C HIS A 16 -6.09 6.16 -0.58
N GLY A 17 -6.00 7.44 -0.21
CA GLY A 17 -7.09 8.39 -0.38
C GLY A 17 -8.25 8.21 0.61
N TYR A 18 -8.03 7.48 1.71
CA TYR A 18 -8.98 7.53 2.83
C TYR A 18 -8.83 8.84 3.61
N LEU A 19 -9.80 9.13 4.48
CA LEU A 19 -9.92 10.40 5.20
C LEU A 19 -8.59 10.98 5.69
N LEU A 20 -7.82 10.24 6.50
CA LEU A 20 -6.58 10.79 7.06
C LEU A 20 -5.53 11.10 5.99
N HIS A 21 -5.53 10.34 4.90
CA HIS A 21 -4.67 10.62 3.75
C HIS A 21 -5.10 11.88 2.99
N GLU A 22 -6.40 12.10 2.80
CA GLU A 22 -6.92 13.34 2.18
C GLU A 22 -6.53 14.59 2.97
N PHE A 23 -6.52 14.49 4.31
CA PHE A 23 -6.03 15.58 5.15
C PHE A 23 -4.54 15.88 4.93
N LEU A 24 -3.72 14.88 4.62
CA LEU A 24 -2.31 15.08 4.28
C LEU A 24 -2.12 15.86 2.97
N SER A 25 -3.08 15.88 2.05
CA SER A 25 -3.01 16.70 0.83
C SER A 25 -3.93 17.93 0.84
N ALA A 26 -4.57 18.25 1.98
CA ALA A 26 -5.58 19.31 2.09
C ALA A 26 -5.00 20.76 2.10
N ARG A 27 -4.18 21.11 1.11
CA ARG A 27 -3.49 22.41 0.99
C ARG A 27 -4.45 23.57 0.74
N ARG A 28 -5.55 23.32 0.03
CA ARG A 28 -6.61 24.30 -0.28
C ARG A 28 -7.69 24.41 0.81
N ARG A 29 -7.65 23.54 1.83
CA ARG A 29 -8.69 23.51 2.87
C ARG A 29 -8.45 24.62 3.89
N PRO A 30 -9.43 25.51 4.15
CA PRO A 30 -9.30 26.53 5.18
C PRO A 30 -9.44 25.94 6.60
N GLY A 31 -8.97 26.70 7.59
CA GLY A 31 -9.11 26.37 9.01
C GLY A 31 -8.03 25.44 9.55
N ARG A 32 -8.21 24.98 10.79
CA ARG A 32 -7.15 24.33 11.58
C ARG A 32 -6.66 22.96 11.09
N PHE A 33 -7.36 22.37 10.12
CA PHE A 33 -7.07 21.02 9.60
C PHE A 33 -6.75 21.05 8.09
N GLY A 34 -6.11 22.11 7.62
CA GLY A 34 -5.74 22.29 6.22
C GLY A 34 -4.74 23.41 6.06
N GLY A 35 -4.39 23.75 4.82
CA GLY A 35 -3.41 24.79 4.53
C GLY A 35 -1.98 24.27 4.71
N ASP A 36 -1.28 24.78 5.71
CA ASP A 36 0.11 24.45 5.94
C ASP A 36 0.30 22.99 6.40
N TYR A 37 1.58 22.59 6.52
CA TYR A 37 1.95 21.26 6.98
C TYR A 37 1.35 20.94 8.37
N HIS A 38 1.34 21.90 9.29
CA HIS A 38 0.86 21.68 10.65
C HIS A 38 -0.66 21.42 10.67
N GLY A 39 -1.44 22.17 9.90
CA GLY A 39 -2.88 21.98 9.76
C GLY A 39 -3.22 20.63 9.13
N ARG A 40 -2.57 20.28 8.01
CA ARG A 40 -2.81 19.02 7.27
C ARG A 40 -2.50 17.77 8.09
N THR A 41 -1.41 17.79 8.85
CA THR A 41 -1.00 16.64 9.68
C THR A 41 -1.71 16.60 11.05
N ARG A 42 -2.41 17.67 11.45
CA ARG A 42 -3.03 17.80 12.78
C ARG A 42 -3.99 16.67 13.09
N LEU A 43 -4.88 16.32 12.16
CA LEU A 43 -5.92 15.32 12.44
C LEU A 43 -5.32 13.96 12.81
N LEU A 44 -4.35 13.47 12.03
CA LEU A 44 -3.65 12.22 12.31
C LEU A 44 -2.98 12.24 13.69
N LYS A 45 -2.20 13.30 13.97
CA LYS A 45 -1.48 13.46 15.23
C LYS A 45 -2.43 13.55 16.43
N THR A 46 -3.51 14.31 16.31
CA THR A 46 -4.55 14.39 17.35
C THR A 46 -5.21 13.04 17.61
N ILE A 47 -5.49 12.22 16.58
CA ILE A 47 -6.04 10.87 16.78
C ILE A 47 -5.04 9.99 17.54
N ILE A 48 -3.76 10.02 17.17
CA ILE A 48 -2.71 9.25 17.86
C ILE A 48 -2.62 9.65 19.34
N GLU A 49 -2.56 10.96 19.63
CA GLU A 49 -2.54 11.49 20.99
C GLU A 49 -3.77 11.02 21.79
N ARG A 50 -4.95 11.06 21.19
CA ARG A 50 -6.20 10.62 21.84
C ARG A 50 -6.21 9.11 22.09
N VAL A 51 -5.84 8.29 21.11
CA VAL A 51 -5.73 6.84 21.29
C VAL A 51 -4.74 6.51 22.40
N ARG A 52 -3.60 7.21 22.45
CA ARG A 52 -2.59 7.03 23.51
C ARG A 52 -3.12 7.40 24.89
N GLN A 53 -3.89 8.49 25.00
CA GLN A 53 -4.50 8.92 26.26
C GLN A 53 -5.55 7.92 26.77
N GLU A 54 -6.44 7.47 25.90
CA GLU A 54 -7.54 6.58 26.26
C GLU A 54 -7.09 5.12 26.40
N CYS A 55 -6.00 4.73 25.71
CA CYS A 55 -5.47 3.37 25.70
C CYS A 55 -3.93 3.35 25.83
N PRO A 56 -3.35 3.71 27.00
CA PRO A 56 -1.90 3.90 27.15
C PRO A 56 -1.04 2.68 26.80
N GLY A 57 -1.55 1.47 27.01
CA GLY A 57 -0.85 0.21 26.73
C GLY A 57 -0.99 -0.29 25.28
N LEU A 58 -1.83 0.35 24.46
CA LEU A 58 -2.08 -0.08 23.09
C LEU A 58 -0.91 0.31 22.18
N ILE A 59 -0.35 -0.65 21.45
CA ILE A 59 0.68 -0.35 20.45
C ILE A 59 0.01 0.38 19.28
N ILE A 60 0.59 1.50 18.86
CA ILE A 60 0.03 2.29 17.76
C ILE A 60 0.92 2.11 16.55
N GLY A 61 0.32 1.56 15.48
CA GLY A 61 0.85 1.58 14.14
C GLY A 61 0.18 2.65 13.28
N VAL A 62 0.85 3.06 12.21
CA VAL A 62 0.27 3.92 11.18
C VAL A 62 0.51 3.31 9.81
N ARG A 63 -0.55 3.13 9.03
CA ARG A 63 -0.44 2.79 7.61
C ARG A 63 -0.41 4.06 6.78
N LEU A 64 0.73 4.35 6.16
CA LEU A 64 0.99 5.62 5.49
C LEU A 64 1.29 5.42 4.00
N SER A 65 0.59 6.14 3.13
CA SER A 65 1.07 6.34 1.76
C SER A 65 2.22 7.34 1.80
N LEU A 66 3.43 6.92 1.45
CA LEU A 66 4.61 7.79 1.47
C LEU A 66 4.61 8.80 0.32
N PHE A 67 3.96 8.45 -0.79
CA PHE A 67 3.93 9.29 -1.96
C PHE A 67 2.68 9.00 -2.79
N ASP A 68 2.28 10.01 -3.55
CA ASP A 68 1.19 10.00 -4.51
C ASP A 68 1.69 10.39 -5.90
N THR A 69 0.74 10.47 -6.83
CA THR A 69 0.88 11.04 -8.16
C THR A 69 -0.49 11.55 -8.60
N VAL A 70 -0.55 12.28 -9.71
CA VAL A 70 -1.80 12.58 -10.41
C VAL A 70 -2.63 11.31 -10.67
N PRO A 71 -3.97 11.40 -10.74
CA PRO A 71 -4.78 10.27 -11.18
C PRO A 71 -4.38 9.77 -12.57
N TRP A 72 -4.63 8.49 -12.85
CA TRP A 72 -4.42 7.89 -14.17
C TRP A 72 -5.73 7.35 -14.74
N HIS A 73 -5.76 7.15 -16.05
CA HIS A 73 -6.88 6.55 -16.77
C HIS A 73 -6.40 5.58 -17.84
N LYS A 74 -7.32 4.73 -18.29
CA LYS A 74 -7.08 3.82 -19.42
C LYS A 74 -7.22 4.61 -20.72
N VAL A 75 -6.23 4.47 -21.60
CA VAL A 75 -6.27 4.89 -23.00
C VAL A 75 -5.95 3.65 -23.81
N ASP A 76 -6.91 3.16 -24.60
CA ASP A 76 -6.77 1.92 -25.37
C ASP A 76 -6.21 0.73 -24.56
N ASP A 77 -4.96 0.33 -24.81
CA ASP A 77 -4.27 -0.79 -24.19
C ASP A 77 -3.17 -0.38 -23.20
N HIS A 78 -3.16 0.87 -22.73
CA HIS A 78 -2.24 1.36 -21.70
C HIS A 78 -2.90 2.32 -20.70
N GLY A 79 -2.17 2.66 -19.66
CA GLY A 79 -2.55 3.70 -18.71
C GLY A 79 -1.79 4.99 -18.98
N GLU A 80 -2.46 6.13 -18.85
CA GLU A 80 -1.83 7.46 -18.91
C GLU A 80 -2.26 8.35 -17.74
N PRO A 81 -1.39 9.28 -17.28
CA PRO A 81 -1.79 10.28 -16.31
C PRO A 81 -2.87 11.19 -16.90
N TRP A 82 -3.84 11.60 -16.09
CA TRP A 82 -4.77 12.68 -16.49
C TRP A 82 -3.98 13.97 -16.73
N PRO A 83 -4.38 14.83 -17.69
CA PRO A 83 -3.72 16.12 -17.90
C PRO A 83 -3.64 16.94 -16.61
N TYR A 84 -2.44 17.37 -16.26
CA TYR A 84 -2.17 18.09 -15.01
C TYR A 84 -1.37 19.39 -15.20
N ALA A 85 -1.05 19.78 -16.44
CA ALA A 85 -0.27 20.99 -16.72
C ALA A 85 -0.92 22.24 -16.12
N ASP A 86 -2.25 22.38 -16.27
CA ASP A 86 -3.02 23.50 -15.71
C ASP A 86 -3.22 23.41 -14.18
N MET A 87 -2.74 22.33 -13.56
CA MET A 87 -2.79 22.12 -12.11
C MET A 87 -1.45 22.42 -11.44
N LEU A 88 -0.44 22.89 -12.17
CA LEU A 88 0.86 23.26 -11.60
C LEU A 88 0.81 24.66 -10.94
N PRO A 89 1.44 24.87 -9.77
CA PRO A 89 2.09 23.85 -8.95
C PRO A 89 1.07 22.88 -8.32
N TYR A 90 1.35 21.58 -8.42
CA TYR A 90 0.47 20.51 -7.97
C TYR A 90 0.39 20.45 -6.45
N ASP A 91 -0.83 20.55 -5.92
CA ASP A 91 -1.10 20.68 -4.49
C ASP A 91 -2.14 19.66 -3.98
N CYS A 92 -2.48 18.66 -4.80
CA CYS A 92 -3.52 17.66 -4.52
C CYS A 92 -2.98 16.28 -4.05
N GLY A 93 -1.67 16.15 -3.78
CA GLY A 93 -1.06 14.90 -3.32
C GLY A 93 -0.16 15.08 -2.09
N PHE A 94 0.18 13.96 -1.43
CA PHE A 94 1.17 13.90 -0.38
C PHE A 94 2.43 13.17 -0.89
N GLY A 95 3.61 13.66 -0.51
CA GLY A 95 4.87 13.07 -0.95
C GLY A 95 5.15 13.19 -2.46
N VAL A 96 4.74 14.30 -3.06
CA VAL A 96 4.76 14.55 -4.51
C VAL A 96 5.45 15.88 -4.81
N ASP A 97 6.26 15.93 -5.87
CA ASP A 97 6.89 17.17 -6.33
C ASP A 97 5.83 18.12 -6.93
N ALA A 98 5.80 19.36 -6.45
CA ALA A 98 4.80 20.35 -6.86
C ALA A 98 4.98 20.84 -8.31
N ASN A 99 6.19 20.75 -8.87
CA ASN A 99 6.46 21.16 -10.26
C ASN A 99 6.37 19.99 -11.24
N ASP A 100 6.48 18.76 -10.74
CA ASP A 100 6.37 17.54 -11.55
C ASP A 100 5.71 16.42 -10.73
N PRO A 101 4.37 16.31 -10.74
CA PRO A 101 3.66 15.39 -9.86
C PRO A 101 3.78 13.91 -10.26
N LEU A 102 4.63 13.58 -11.23
CA LEU A 102 5.08 12.21 -11.50
C LEU A 102 6.33 11.83 -10.68
N LYS A 103 6.99 12.80 -10.05
CA LYS A 103 8.15 12.59 -9.20
C LYS A 103 7.76 12.53 -7.72
N VAL A 104 8.40 11.60 -7.03
CA VAL A 104 8.27 11.42 -5.59
C VAL A 104 9.10 12.47 -4.86
N ASP A 105 8.48 13.19 -3.93
CA ASP A 105 9.16 14.08 -2.98
C ASP A 105 8.91 13.59 -1.55
N LEU A 106 9.92 12.98 -0.93
CA LEU A 106 9.78 12.43 0.43
C LEU A 106 9.97 13.47 1.54
N THR A 107 10.15 14.75 1.24
CA THR A 107 10.44 15.79 2.26
C THR A 107 9.40 15.85 3.38
N GLU A 108 8.11 16.01 3.05
CA GLU A 108 7.05 16.00 4.05
C GLU A 108 6.77 14.60 4.66
N PRO A 109 6.77 13.50 3.88
CA PRO A 109 6.67 12.13 4.41
C PRO A 109 7.72 11.82 5.49
N LEU A 110 9.00 12.10 5.25
CA LEU A 110 10.07 11.84 6.21
C LEU A 110 9.93 12.70 7.46
N LYS A 111 9.54 13.98 7.30
CA LYS A 111 9.22 14.85 8.44
C LYS A 111 8.07 14.27 9.27
N LEU A 112 7.01 13.80 8.62
CA LEU A 112 5.87 13.20 9.31
C LEU A 112 6.29 11.92 10.05
N LEU A 113 7.10 11.05 9.46
CA LEU A 113 7.61 9.86 10.15
C LEU A 113 8.38 10.20 11.43
N ALA A 114 9.22 11.23 11.41
CA ALA A 114 9.93 11.68 12.60
C ALA A 114 8.95 12.19 13.69
N GLU A 115 7.92 12.95 13.30
CA GLU A 115 6.88 13.40 14.24
C GLU A 115 6.04 12.23 14.78
N LEU A 116 5.76 11.21 13.97
CA LEU A 116 5.06 9.99 14.41
C LEU A 116 5.89 9.20 15.42
N ARG A 117 7.20 9.07 15.21
CA ARG A 117 8.14 8.50 16.19
C ARG A 117 8.06 9.26 17.52
N ASP A 118 8.09 10.59 17.47
CA ASP A 118 8.05 11.42 18.67
C ASP A 118 6.71 11.32 19.43
N LEU A 119 5.62 11.00 18.72
CA LEU A 119 4.30 10.67 19.30
C LEU A 119 4.20 9.23 19.82
N GLY A 120 5.28 8.45 19.76
CA GLY A 120 5.34 7.09 20.23
C GLY A 120 4.64 6.08 19.31
N VAL A 121 4.49 6.37 18.02
CA VAL A 121 4.12 5.34 17.03
C VAL A 121 5.26 4.32 16.96
N THR A 122 4.92 3.04 17.02
CA THR A 122 5.92 1.96 17.02
C THR A 122 6.17 1.43 15.61
N THR A 123 5.09 1.26 14.84
CA THR A 123 5.12 0.58 13.54
C THR A 123 4.59 1.47 12.44
N VAL A 124 5.27 1.52 11.30
CA VAL A 124 4.77 2.16 10.09
C VAL A 124 4.62 1.15 8.97
N ASN A 125 3.39 1.02 8.47
CA ASN A 125 3.04 0.16 7.35
C ASN A 125 3.02 1.00 6.07
N LEU A 126 4.06 0.85 5.27
CA LEU A 126 4.29 1.75 4.14
C LEU A 126 3.46 1.36 2.93
N SER A 127 3.07 2.38 2.17
CA SER A 127 2.27 2.26 0.96
C SER A 127 2.51 3.42 0.01
N ALA A 128 1.81 3.43 -1.13
CA ALA A 128 1.88 4.50 -2.11
C ALA A 128 0.53 4.70 -2.80
N GLY A 129 0.22 5.92 -3.21
CA GLY A 129 -0.91 6.25 -4.06
C GLY A 129 -2.27 5.82 -3.51
N SER A 130 -3.26 5.82 -4.41
CA SER A 130 -4.59 5.24 -4.21
C SER A 130 -4.83 4.09 -5.19
N PRO A 131 -5.30 2.91 -4.72
CA PRO A 131 -5.61 1.78 -5.60
C PRO A 131 -6.80 2.03 -6.53
N TYR A 132 -7.53 3.13 -6.35
CA TYR A 132 -8.68 3.51 -7.17
C TYR A 132 -8.27 4.39 -8.36
N THR A 133 -7.24 5.23 -8.21
CA THR A 133 -6.78 6.16 -9.25
C THR A 133 -5.43 5.76 -9.84
N VAL A 134 -4.55 5.16 -9.03
CA VAL A 134 -3.18 4.79 -9.40
C VAL A 134 -2.82 3.35 -8.97
N PRO A 135 -3.58 2.32 -9.41
CA PRO A 135 -3.34 0.93 -9.00
C PRO A 135 -1.90 0.45 -9.25
N HIS A 136 -1.24 0.82 -10.34
CA HIS A 136 0.10 0.31 -10.64
C HIS A 136 1.18 0.70 -9.60
N LEU A 137 1.07 1.89 -8.99
CA LEU A 137 1.95 2.32 -7.88
C LEU A 137 1.75 1.47 -6.63
N GLN A 138 0.49 1.30 -6.22
CA GLN A 138 0.16 0.66 -4.94
C GLN A 138 0.21 -0.86 -5.00
N ARG A 139 -0.14 -1.44 -6.16
CA ARG A 139 -0.37 -2.87 -6.34
C ARG A 139 0.20 -3.35 -7.68
N PRO A 140 1.53 -3.40 -7.84
CA PRO A 140 2.16 -4.05 -8.99
C PRO A 140 1.48 -5.39 -9.30
N ALA A 141 1.08 -5.57 -10.55
CA ALA A 141 0.30 -6.70 -11.01
C ALA A 141 0.52 -6.93 -12.50
N ALA A 142 0.60 -8.19 -12.90
CA ALA A 142 0.57 -8.59 -14.30
C ALA A 142 -0.83 -8.38 -14.91
N PHE A 143 -1.88 -8.60 -14.11
CA PHE A 143 -3.27 -8.47 -14.55
C PHE A 143 -3.98 -7.43 -13.67
N PRO A 144 -4.33 -6.24 -14.19
CA PRO A 144 -5.02 -5.21 -13.42
C PRO A 144 -6.46 -5.66 -13.05
N PRO A 145 -7.10 -5.01 -12.07
CA PRO A 145 -8.52 -5.22 -11.78
C PRO A 145 -9.41 -4.79 -12.97
N SER A 146 -10.68 -5.23 -12.99
CA SER A 146 -11.57 -5.02 -14.14
C SER A 146 -11.85 -3.56 -14.48
N ASP A 147 -11.77 -2.68 -13.50
CA ASP A 147 -11.93 -1.22 -13.60
C ASP A 147 -10.57 -0.49 -13.62
N GLY A 148 -9.46 -1.21 -13.83
CA GLY A 148 -8.12 -0.65 -13.95
C GLY A 148 -7.69 -0.39 -15.39
N TYR A 149 -6.42 -0.06 -15.54
CA TYR A 149 -5.73 0.06 -16.83
C TYR A 149 -4.53 -0.89 -16.89
N PRO A 150 -4.09 -1.30 -18.08
CA PRO A 150 -2.86 -2.07 -18.24
C PRO A 150 -1.66 -1.32 -17.64
N PRO A 151 -0.71 -2.01 -16.97
CA PRO A 151 0.42 -1.35 -16.34
C PRO A 151 1.16 -0.43 -17.32
N PRO A 152 1.37 0.85 -16.99
CA PRO A 152 2.03 1.80 -17.89
C PRO A 152 3.55 1.60 -17.97
N GLU A 153 4.08 0.71 -17.14
CA GLU A 153 5.48 0.38 -16.98
C GLU A 153 5.60 -1.08 -16.52
N ASP A 154 6.81 -1.65 -16.60
CA ASP A 154 7.06 -2.96 -15.99
C ASP A 154 6.73 -2.90 -14.49
N PRO A 155 5.83 -3.76 -13.96
CA PRO A 155 5.45 -3.69 -12.56
C PRO A 155 6.61 -3.92 -11.58
N LEU A 156 7.76 -4.48 -12.00
CA LEU A 156 8.99 -4.50 -11.21
C LEU A 156 9.45 -3.08 -10.84
N ILE A 157 9.23 -2.09 -11.69
CA ILE A 157 9.53 -0.68 -11.40
C ILE A 157 8.68 -0.20 -10.23
N GLY A 158 7.39 -0.55 -10.20
CA GLY A 158 6.49 -0.27 -9.07
C GLY A 158 6.94 -0.94 -7.77
N VAL A 159 7.41 -2.19 -7.85
CA VAL A 159 8.00 -2.89 -6.68
C VAL A 159 9.24 -2.15 -6.18
N TRP A 160 10.17 -1.84 -7.08
CA TRP A 160 11.39 -1.11 -6.76
C TRP A 160 11.09 0.25 -6.12
N ARG A 161 10.18 1.03 -6.70
CA ARG A 161 9.80 2.36 -6.20
C ARG A 161 9.32 2.31 -4.74
N MET A 162 8.50 1.32 -4.38
CA MET A 162 8.05 1.14 -3.00
C MET A 162 9.17 0.67 -2.06
N LEU A 163 10.02 -0.26 -2.51
CA LEU A 163 11.17 -0.72 -1.71
C LEU A 163 12.19 0.39 -1.46
N ASP A 164 12.47 1.20 -2.48
CA ASP A 164 13.41 2.30 -2.38
C ASP A 164 12.86 3.43 -1.49
N ALA A 165 11.58 3.78 -1.61
CA ALA A 165 10.94 4.72 -0.69
C ALA A 165 10.97 4.21 0.77
N ALA A 166 10.73 2.92 0.98
CA ALA A 166 10.85 2.31 2.31
C ALA A 166 12.28 2.35 2.85
N ARG A 167 13.28 2.06 2.01
CA ARG A 167 14.70 2.16 2.34
C ARG A 167 15.08 3.58 2.74
N GLN A 168 14.71 4.58 1.96
CA GLN A 168 14.97 6.00 2.26
C GLN A 168 14.29 6.40 3.58
N ALA A 169 13.06 5.95 3.80
CA ALA A 169 12.32 6.22 5.03
C ALA A 169 13.00 5.60 6.26
N LYS A 170 13.42 4.34 6.19
CA LYS A 170 14.13 3.64 7.28
C LYS A 170 15.50 4.27 7.56
N GLN A 171 16.21 4.74 6.52
CA GLN A 171 17.48 5.45 6.69
C GLN A 171 17.30 6.79 7.43
N ALA A 172 16.20 7.49 7.18
CA ALA A 172 15.93 8.79 7.80
C ALA A 172 15.42 8.69 9.24
N VAL A 173 14.59 7.68 9.56
CA VAL A 173 13.97 7.50 10.89
C VAL A 173 14.09 6.03 11.34
N PRO A 174 15.30 5.54 11.63
CA PRO A 174 15.56 4.11 11.87
C PRO A 174 14.87 3.53 13.11
N GLU A 175 14.41 4.37 14.04
CA GLU A 175 13.81 3.98 15.32
C GLU A 175 12.41 3.36 15.19
N LEU A 176 11.71 3.63 14.08
CA LEU A 176 10.42 3.02 13.78
C LEU A 176 10.60 1.58 13.27
N VAL A 177 9.58 0.74 13.47
CA VAL A 177 9.47 -0.59 12.84
C VAL A 177 8.76 -0.46 11.51
N TYR A 178 9.39 -0.88 10.42
CA TYR A 178 8.88 -0.71 9.07
C TYR A 178 8.31 -2.00 8.51
N VAL A 179 7.05 -1.94 8.07
CA VAL A 179 6.41 -3.00 7.29
C VAL A 179 6.43 -2.60 5.82
N GLY A 180 7.21 -3.30 5.01
CA GLY A 180 7.23 -3.10 3.56
C GLY A 180 6.00 -3.70 2.86
N THR A 181 5.67 -3.20 1.68
CA THR A 181 4.55 -3.69 0.85
C THR A 181 5.00 -3.94 -0.60
N GLY A 182 4.11 -4.47 -1.44
CA GLY A 182 4.35 -4.62 -2.88
C GLY A 182 4.98 -5.94 -3.31
N PHE A 183 5.33 -6.81 -2.36
CA PHE A 183 6.10 -8.03 -2.61
C PHE A 183 5.41 -9.09 -3.46
N THR A 184 4.07 -9.14 -3.49
CA THR A 184 3.32 -10.24 -4.14
C THR A 184 3.62 -10.39 -5.64
N TYR A 185 3.95 -9.31 -6.35
CA TYR A 185 4.28 -9.38 -7.77
C TYR A 185 5.56 -10.19 -8.05
N LEU A 186 6.48 -10.27 -7.08
CA LEU A 186 7.71 -11.04 -7.16
C LEU A 186 7.48 -12.56 -7.16
N GLN A 187 6.28 -13.01 -6.80
CA GLN A 187 5.86 -14.41 -6.91
C GLN A 187 6.85 -15.36 -6.21
N GLU A 188 7.47 -16.31 -6.93
CA GLU A 188 8.46 -17.24 -6.36
C GLU A 188 9.73 -16.54 -5.85
N TYR A 189 10.06 -15.35 -6.34
CA TYR A 189 11.21 -14.58 -5.87
C TYR A 189 10.92 -13.79 -4.60
N LEU A 190 9.65 -13.72 -4.17
CA LEU A 190 9.23 -13.00 -2.98
C LEU A 190 10.09 -13.35 -1.75
N PRO A 191 10.30 -14.63 -1.38
CA PRO A 191 11.07 -14.96 -0.18
C PRO A 191 12.52 -14.49 -0.25
N HIS A 192 13.13 -14.55 -1.43
CA HIS A 192 14.53 -14.15 -1.64
C HIS A 192 14.70 -12.63 -1.50
N VAL A 193 13.82 -11.85 -2.13
CA VAL A 193 13.84 -10.39 -2.00
C VAL A 193 13.49 -9.97 -0.58
N ALA A 194 12.46 -10.58 0.02
CA ALA A 194 12.06 -10.36 1.41
C ALA A 194 13.24 -10.55 2.38
N GLN A 195 13.97 -11.67 2.26
CA GLN A 195 15.14 -11.92 3.09
C GLN A 195 16.24 -10.89 2.87
N ALA A 196 16.52 -10.51 1.61
CA ALA A 196 17.54 -9.52 1.29
C ALA A 196 17.22 -8.15 1.90
N VAL A 197 16.02 -7.62 1.68
CA VAL A 197 15.66 -6.27 2.16
C VAL A 197 15.54 -6.18 3.68
N VAL A 198 15.16 -7.29 4.36
CA VAL A 198 15.18 -7.35 5.82
C VAL A 198 16.62 -7.41 6.36
N ARG A 199 17.46 -8.26 5.77
CA ARG A 199 18.87 -8.39 6.17
C ARG A 199 19.64 -7.09 5.96
N ASP A 200 19.38 -6.40 4.87
CA ASP A 200 20.06 -5.17 4.50
C ASP A 200 19.47 -3.93 5.22
N GLY A 201 18.47 -4.14 6.09
CA GLY A 201 17.90 -3.12 6.96
C GLY A 201 17.02 -2.09 6.23
N TRP A 202 16.41 -2.45 5.10
CA TRP A 202 15.50 -1.56 4.38
C TRP A 202 14.09 -1.55 4.99
N VAL A 203 13.69 -2.68 5.57
CA VAL A 203 12.44 -2.87 6.32
C VAL A 203 12.66 -3.88 7.46
N ASP A 204 11.83 -3.85 8.49
CA ASP A 204 11.89 -4.80 9.61
C ASP A 204 10.93 -5.99 9.41
N MET A 205 9.86 -5.78 8.66
CA MET A 205 8.80 -6.75 8.40
C MET A 205 8.32 -6.69 6.94
N VAL A 206 7.84 -7.83 6.44
CA VAL A 206 7.31 -7.96 5.08
C VAL A 206 5.80 -8.13 5.14
N GLY A 207 5.08 -7.13 4.64
CA GLY A 207 3.62 -7.14 4.57
C GLY A 207 3.12 -7.97 3.39
N LEU A 208 2.26 -8.94 3.67
CA LEU A 208 1.60 -9.76 2.64
C LEU A 208 0.10 -9.51 2.62
N GLY A 209 -0.42 -9.14 1.45
CA GLY A 209 -1.84 -9.00 1.19
C GLY A 209 -2.36 -10.15 0.33
N ARG A 210 -2.46 -9.93 -0.99
CA ARG A 210 -3.07 -10.88 -1.94
C ARG A 210 -2.45 -12.29 -1.92
N MET A 211 -1.16 -12.41 -1.57
CA MET A 211 -0.47 -13.70 -1.47
C MET A 211 -1.06 -14.62 -0.39
N VAL A 212 -1.48 -14.09 0.76
CA VAL A 212 -2.02 -14.95 1.84
C VAL A 212 -3.42 -15.48 1.53
N LEU A 213 -4.13 -14.91 0.56
CA LEU A 213 -5.43 -15.42 0.10
C LEU A 213 -5.29 -16.73 -0.68
N SER A 214 -4.17 -16.94 -1.37
CA SER A 214 -3.92 -18.16 -2.14
C SER A 214 -2.94 -19.10 -1.43
N TYR A 215 -2.04 -18.55 -0.61
CA TYR A 215 -1.00 -19.31 0.08
C TYR A 215 -0.83 -18.82 1.54
N PRO A 216 -1.80 -19.07 2.43
CA PRO A 216 -1.74 -18.61 3.82
C PRO A 216 -0.56 -19.19 4.61
N ALA A 217 -0.13 -20.41 4.28
CA ALA A 217 1.01 -21.07 4.91
C ALA A 217 2.39 -20.59 4.40
N LEU A 218 2.44 -19.70 3.39
CA LEU A 218 3.71 -19.28 2.77
C LEU A 218 4.77 -18.81 3.80
N PRO A 219 4.46 -17.95 4.80
CA PRO A 219 5.47 -17.53 5.77
C PRO A 219 6.04 -18.70 6.57
N ALA A 220 5.18 -19.62 7.03
CA ALA A 220 5.60 -20.78 7.80
C ALA A 220 6.43 -21.76 6.95
N ASP A 221 6.06 -21.96 5.69
CA ASP A 221 6.80 -22.81 4.76
C ASP A 221 8.19 -22.25 4.47
N VAL A 222 8.28 -20.96 4.15
CA VAL A 222 9.56 -20.27 3.90
C VAL A 222 10.47 -20.34 5.12
N LEU A 223 9.95 -20.03 6.32
CA LEU A 223 10.74 -20.07 7.55
C LEU A 223 11.21 -21.47 7.94
N ALA A 224 10.44 -22.51 7.55
CA ALA A 224 10.82 -23.90 7.75
C ALA A 224 11.74 -24.45 6.64
N GLY A 225 12.14 -23.63 5.66
CA GLY A 225 12.95 -24.05 4.52
C GLY A 225 12.22 -24.99 3.56
N ARG A 226 10.89 -25.02 3.58
CA ARG A 226 10.09 -25.85 2.68
C ARG A 226 10.06 -25.23 1.28
N PRO A 227 10.07 -26.06 0.21
CA PRO A 227 9.90 -25.56 -1.16
C PRO A 227 8.57 -24.82 -1.33
N THR A 228 8.59 -23.71 -2.06
CA THR A 228 7.38 -22.93 -2.35
C THR A 228 6.47 -23.68 -3.31
N SER A 229 5.21 -23.89 -2.94
CA SER A 229 4.21 -24.50 -3.82
C SER A 229 3.76 -23.55 -4.94
N ARG A 230 4.25 -23.79 -6.16
CA ARG A 230 3.95 -22.96 -7.35
C ARG A 230 2.46 -22.84 -7.67
N THR A 231 1.65 -23.81 -7.27
CA THR A 231 0.20 -23.83 -7.51
C THR A 231 -0.58 -22.90 -6.57
N LEU A 232 0.03 -22.50 -5.45
CA LEU A 232 -0.55 -21.57 -4.48
C LEU A 232 -0.02 -20.14 -4.65
N VAL A 233 1.09 -19.95 -5.37
CA VAL A 233 1.69 -18.63 -5.62
C VAL A 233 0.75 -17.74 -6.45
N CYS A 234 0.35 -16.62 -5.86
CA CYS A 234 -0.50 -15.62 -6.51
C CYS A 234 0.18 -15.04 -7.76
N ARG A 235 -0.46 -15.12 -8.93
CA ARG A 235 0.01 -14.50 -10.19
C ARG A 235 -0.57 -13.11 -10.43
N THR A 236 -1.03 -12.45 -9.37
CA THR A 236 -1.60 -11.09 -9.44
C THR A 236 -2.78 -10.95 -10.42
N PHE A 237 -3.68 -11.93 -10.43
CA PHE A 237 -4.89 -11.96 -11.29
C PHE A 237 -5.92 -10.84 -10.99
N SER A 238 -5.78 -10.19 -9.84
CA SER A 238 -6.64 -9.12 -9.33
C SER A 238 -8.10 -9.49 -9.02
N ASP A 239 -8.50 -10.77 -9.11
CA ASP A 239 -9.82 -11.28 -8.71
C ASP A 239 -10.22 -10.89 -7.29
N CYS A 240 -9.26 -10.97 -6.34
CA CYS A 240 -9.44 -10.53 -4.96
C CYS A 240 -9.84 -9.06 -4.78
N THR A 241 -9.59 -8.23 -5.79
CA THR A 241 -10.04 -6.83 -5.88
C THR A 241 -11.28 -6.71 -6.75
N THR A 242 -11.30 -7.34 -7.92
CA THR A 242 -12.43 -7.28 -8.86
C THR A 242 -13.72 -7.75 -8.21
N ALA A 243 -13.70 -8.89 -7.51
CA ALA A 243 -14.89 -9.43 -6.85
C ALA A 243 -15.58 -8.43 -5.89
N PRO A 244 -14.91 -7.89 -4.84
CA PRO A 244 -15.57 -6.95 -3.93
C PRO A 244 -15.93 -5.60 -4.57
N ARG A 245 -15.29 -5.19 -5.67
CA ARG A 245 -15.71 -3.98 -6.42
C ARG A 245 -17.07 -4.16 -7.10
N HIS A 246 -17.48 -5.41 -7.32
CA HIS A 246 -18.78 -5.78 -7.90
C HIS A 246 -19.72 -6.38 -6.83
N GLY A 247 -19.43 -6.20 -5.54
CA GLY A 247 -20.28 -6.71 -4.45
C GLY A 247 -20.14 -8.20 -4.17
N LEU A 248 -19.19 -8.89 -4.81
CA LEU A 248 -18.92 -10.32 -4.60
C LEU A 248 -17.94 -10.54 -3.43
N ARG A 249 -17.84 -11.77 -2.91
CA ARG A 249 -16.93 -12.06 -1.79
C ARG A 249 -15.48 -11.87 -2.19
N SER A 250 -14.68 -11.23 -1.32
CA SER A 250 -13.24 -11.15 -1.55
C SER A 250 -12.58 -12.51 -1.31
N GLY A 251 -11.70 -12.93 -2.23
CA GLY A 251 -10.95 -14.18 -2.14
C GLY A 251 -10.10 -14.48 -3.38
N CYS A 252 -9.57 -15.70 -3.45
CA CYS A 252 -8.75 -16.15 -4.58
C CYS A 252 -9.50 -17.14 -5.48
N TYR A 253 -10.37 -16.65 -6.34
CA TYR A 253 -11.15 -17.47 -7.29
C TYR A 253 -10.31 -18.40 -8.20
N PRO A 254 -9.08 -18.04 -8.64
CA PRO A 254 -8.31 -18.93 -9.51
C PRO A 254 -7.61 -20.08 -8.80
N LEU A 255 -7.11 -19.86 -7.57
CA LEU A 255 -6.19 -20.78 -6.89
C LEU A 255 -6.79 -21.43 -5.64
N ASP A 256 -7.76 -20.79 -4.98
CA ASP A 256 -8.43 -21.36 -3.81
C ASP A 256 -9.60 -22.27 -4.24
N ALA A 257 -9.63 -23.48 -3.68
CA ALA A 257 -10.60 -24.51 -4.07
C ALA A 257 -12.05 -24.17 -3.71
N PHE A 258 -12.26 -23.41 -2.63
CA PHE A 258 -13.58 -22.95 -2.22
C PHE A 258 -14.07 -21.87 -3.19
N TYR A 259 -13.28 -20.81 -3.39
CA TYR A 259 -13.68 -19.71 -4.29
C TYR A 259 -13.84 -20.15 -5.74
N LYS A 260 -13.04 -21.12 -6.21
CA LYS A 260 -13.15 -21.66 -7.57
C LYS A 260 -14.48 -22.36 -7.85
N LYS A 261 -15.11 -22.93 -6.82
CA LYS A 261 -16.39 -23.67 -6.90
C LYS A 261 -17.58 -22.85 -6.37
N LEU A 262 -17.35 -21.57 -6.08
CA LEU A 262 -18.29 -20.71 -5.40
C LEU A 262 -19.35 -20.18 -6.35
N GLU A 263 -20.33 -21.00 -6.71
CA GLU A 263 -21.41 -20.59 -7.60
C GLU A 263 -22.52 -19.82 -6.84
N PRO A 264 -23.14 -18.81 -7.46
CA PRO A 264 -22.92 -18.34 -8.85
C PRO A 264 -21.75 -17.34 -9.01
N GLU A 265 -21.11 -16.90 -7.91
CA GLU A 265 -20.14 -15.80 -7.92
C GLU A 265 -18.90 -16.07 -8.80
N ALA A 266 -18.44 -17.32 -8.86
CA ALA A 266 -17.29 -17.70 -9.67
C ALA A 266 -17.57 -17.55 -11.17
N ALA A 267 -18.78 -17.90 -11.62
CA ALA A 267 -19.22 -17.67 -13.00
C ALA A 267 -19.41 -16.17 -13.28
N GLU A 268 -20.03 -15.44 -12.35
CA GLU A 268 -20.25 -14.00 -12.47
C GLU A 268 -18.92 -13.23 -12.59
N LEU A 269 -17.94 -13.55 -11.75
CA LEU A 269 -16.62 -12.92 -11.82
C LEU A 269 -15.91 -13.18 -13.15
N LYS A 270 -16.01 -14.39 -13.70
CA LYS A 270 -15.46 -14.71 -15.03
C LYS A 270 -16.12 -13.85 -16.12
N ALA A 271 -17.43 -13.67 -16.05
CA ALA A 271 -18.16 -12.83 -16.99
C ALA A 271 -17.77 -11.35 -16.87
N ILE A 272 -17.56 -10.83 -15.65
CA ILE A 272 -17.10 -9.46 -15.42
C ILE A 272 -15.71 -9.23 -16.04
N LYS A 273 -14.79 -10.19 -15.89
CA LYS A 273 -13.41 -10.07 -16.42
C LYS A 273 -13.30 -10.26 -17.93
N ALA A 274 -14.32 -10.82 -18.58
CA ALA A 274 -14.34 -11.04 -20.02
C ALA A 274 -14.87 -9.83 -20.81
N ARG A 275 -15.38 -8.81 -20.13
CA ARG A 275 -15.81 -7.52 -20.70
C ARG A 275 -14.64 -6.55 -20.77
#